data_AF-M1CLE9-F1
#
_entry.id   AF-M1CLE9-F1
#
_cell.length_a   1.000
_cell.length_b   1.000
_cell.length_c   1.000
_cell.angle_alpha   90.00
_cell.angle_beta   90.00
_cell.angle_gamma   90.00
#
_symmetry.space_group_name_H-M   'P 1'
#
loop_
_entity.id
_entity.type
_entity.pdbx_description
1 polymer ?
#
loop_
_entity_poly.entity_id
_entity_poly.type
_entity_poly.pdbx_seq_one_letter_code
_entity_poly.pdbx_strand_id
1 'polypeptide(L)' 'MHVKVVSCGARHTAVVTGDSKVFCWGWNKYGQLGLGDVIDRNIPSQVSMDGHVLTNVACGWWHTLLLAESPT' A
#
# COMPACT_ATOMS: atom_id res chain seq x y z
N MET A 1 -6.70 12.96 8.27
CA MET A 1 -6.39 11.70 7.55
C MET A 1 -7.30 10.62 8.10
N HIS A 2 -8.15 10.02 7.27
CA HIS A 2 -9.06 8.94 7.67
C HIS A 2 -8.75 7.70 6.83
N VAL A 3 -8.60 6.54 7.48
CA VAL A 3 -8.34 5.26 6.81
C VAL A 3 -9.67 4.69 6.33
N LYS A 4 -9.76 4.39 5.03
CA LYS A 4 -10.96 3.79 4.42
C LYS A 4 -10.86 2.27 4.40
N VAL A 5 -9.69 1.76 4.03
CA VAL A 5 -9.42 0.32 3.91
C VAL A 5 -8.07 0.02 4.54
N VAL A 6 -7.99 -1.12 5.23
CA VAL A 6 -6.75 -1.69 5.76
C VAL A 6 -6.66 -3.14 5.31
N SER A 7 -5.44 -3.58 5.00
CA SER A 7 -5.13 -4.97 4.74
C SER A 7 -3.77 -5.34 5.35
N CYS A 8 -3.70 -6.54 5.93
CA CYS A 8 -2.49 -7.05 6.58
C CYS A 8 -2.04 -8.35 5.90
N GLY A 9 -0.78 -8.39 5.51
CA GLY A 9 -0.11 -9.60 5.04
C GLY A 9 0.58 -10.34 6.19
N ALA A 10 1.51 -11.24 5.86
CA ALA A 10 2.22 -12.01 6.89
C ALA A 10 3.07 -11.14 7.84
N ARG A 11 3.74 -10.10 7.30
CA ARG A 11 4.62 -9.19 8.06
C ARG A 11 4.60 -7.75 7.53
N HIS A 12 3.58 -7.37 6.78
CA HIS A 12 3.41 -6.02 6.26
C HIS A 12 1.95 -5.60 6.33
N THR A 13 1.72 -4.30 6.27
CA THR A 13 0.38 -3.69 6.32
C THR A 13 0.30 -2.62 5.26
N ALA A 14 -0.86 -2.52 4.63
CA ALA A 14 -1.18 -1.46 3.69
C ALA A 14 -2.54 -0.85 4.02
N VAL A 15 -2.67 0.45 3.80
CA VAL A 15 -3.93 1.19 3.99
C VAL A 15 -4.21 2.08 2.79
N VAL A 16 -5.49 2.22 2.48
CA VAL A 16 -6.01 3.24 1.56
C VAL A 16 -6.74 4.29 2.39
N THR A 17 -6.42 5.56 2.19
CA THR A 17 -7.05 6.68 2.86
C THR A 17 -8.25 7.22 2.09
N GLY A 18 -9.09 8.02 2.75
CA GLY A 18 -10.22 8.69 2.11
C GLY A 18 -9.84 9.68 1.00
N ASP A 19 -8.60 10.20 1.02
CA ASP A 19 -8.01 11.03 -0.04
C ASP A 19 -7.26 10.21 -1.11
N SER A 20 -7.60 8.92 -1.25
CA SER A 20 -7.07 8.01 -2.28
C SER A 20 -5.55 7.84 -2.27
N LYS A 21 -4.92 7.99 -1.09
CA LYS A 21 -3.49 7.71 -0.90
C LYS A 21 -3.30 6.31 -0.32
N VAL A 22 -2.16 5.71 -0.63
CA VAL A 22 -1.75 4.42 -0.06
C VAL A 22 -0.51 4.59 0.80
N PHE A 23 -0.53 3.91 1.95
CA PHE A 23 0.62 3.80 2.83
C PHE A 23 0.90 2.33 3.11
N CYS A 24 2.16 1.96 3.02
CA CYS A 24 2.65 0.61 3.28
C CYS A 24 3.76 0.65 4.33
N TRP A 25 3.80 -0.35 5.21
CA TRP A 25 4.88 -0.54 6.17
C TRP A 25 5.02 -2.00 6.60
N GLY A 26 6.12 -2.29 7.29
CA GLY A 26 6.53 -3.60 7.76
C GLY A 26 7.71 -4.16 6.97
N TRP A 27 7.77 -5.47 6.89
CA TRP A 27 8.81 -6.24 6.21
C TRP A 27 8.68 -6.12 4.68
N ASN A 28 9.79 -5.88 3.98
CA ASN A 28 9.85 -5.54 2.56
C ASN A 28 10.86 -6.36 1.74
N LYS A 29 11.31 -7.52 2.23
CA LYS A 29 12.35 -8.33 1.54
C LYS A 29 12.06 -8.64 0.07
N TYR A 30 10.79 -8.72 -0.32
CA TYR A 30 10.36 -9.03 -1.69
C TYR A 30 9.82 -7.81 -2.44
N GLY A 31 9.94 -6.60 -1.87
CA GLY A 31 9.39 -5.38 -2.47
C GLY A 31 7.87 -5.24 -2.29
N GLN A 32 7.26 -5.99 -1.38
CA GLN A 32 5.81 -5.99 -1.15
C GLN A 32 5.24 -4.62 -0.72
N LEU A 33 6.08 -3.69 -0.25
CA LEU A 33 5.64 -2.34 0.07
C LEU A 33 5.46 -1.45 -1.17
N GLY A 34 6.03 -1.82 -2.32
CA GLY A 34 5.87 -1.07 -3.57
C GLY A 34 6.66 0.24 -3.64
N LEU A 35 7.71 0.39 -2.83
CA LEU A 35 8.46 1.65 -2.67
C LEU A 35 9.69 1.77 -3.59
N GLY A 36 9.84 0.85 -4.55
CA GLY A 36 10.99 0.78 -5.44
C GLY A 36 12.27 0.24 -4.80
N ASP A 37 12.20 -0.25 -3.55
CA ASP A 37 13.29 -0.86 -2.81
C ASP A 37 12.83 -2.10 -2.03
N VAL A 38 13.78 -2.75 -1.34
CA VAL A 38 13.55 -3.92 -0.47
C VAL A 38 13.84 -3.63 1.01
N ILE A 39 13.77 -2.36 1.40
CA ILE A 39 14.10 -1.90 2.76
C ILE A 39 12.83 -1.92 3.61
N ASP A 40 12.92 -2.56 4.78
CA ASP A 40 11.83 -2.60 5.76
C ASP A 40 11.47 -1.19 6.24
N ARG A 41 10.18 -0.94 6.48
CA ARG A 41 9.69 0.35 7.00
C ARG A 41 8.95 0.13 8.30
N ASN A 42 9.42 0.73 9.39
CA ASN A 42 8.74 0.63 10.70
C ASN A 42 7.66 1.69 10.91
N ILE A 43 7.45 2.57 9.94
CA ILE A 43 6.43 3.61 9.92
C ILE A 43 5.67 3.60 8.59
N PRO A 44 4.39 3.98 8.55
CA PRO A 44 3.63 4.14 7.32
C PRO A 44 4.39 5.02 6.31
N SER A 45 4.77 4.42 5.18
CA SER A 45 5.45 5.11 4.09
C SER A 45 4.49 5.24 2.92
N GLN A 46 4.35 6.45 2.38
CA GLN A 46 3.45 6.69 1.26
C GLN A 46 3.99 6.02 -0.01
N VAL A 47 3.12 5.29 -0.71
CA VAL A 47 3.39 4.76 -2.05
C VAL A 47 2.77 5.74 -3.06
N SER A 48 3.61 6.35 -3.90
CA SER A 48 3.15 7.28 -4.93
C SER A 48 2.64 6.51 -6.14
N MET A 49 1.40 6.77 -6.54
CA MET A 49 0.84 6.32 -7.82
C MET A 49 0.19 7.51 -8.51
N ASP A 50 0.85 8.01 -9.55
CA ASP A 50 0.43 9.22 -10.23
C ASP A 50 -0.82 8.97 -11.08
N GLY A 51 -1.79 9.87 -10.98
CA GLY A 51 -3.01 9.85 -11.79
C GLY A 51 -4.04 8.77 -11.43
N HIS A 52 -3.79 7.91 -10.45
CA HIS A 52 -4.68 6.80 -10.12
C HIS A 52 -5.50 7.05 -8.86
N VAL A 53 -6.80 6.72 -8.90
CA VAL A 53 -7.69 6.76 -7.73
C VAL A 53 -7.70 5.39 -7.07
N LEU A 54 -7.16 5.30 -5.86
CA LEU A 54 -7.04 4.02 -5.14
C LEU A 54 -8.27 3.74 -4.30
N THR A 55 -8.90 2.59 -4.54
CA THR A 55 -10.18 2.24 -3.92
C THR A 55 -10.08 1.09 -2.93
N ASN A 56 -9.15 0.14 -3.16
CA ASN A 56 -9.02 -1.06 -2.33
C ASN A 56 -7.59 -1.58 -2.29
N VAL A 57 -7.30 -2.37 -1.25
CA VAL A 57 -6.00 -3.03 -1.05
C VAL A 57 -6.18 -4.43 -0.48
N ALA A 58 -5.39 -5.38 -0.98
CA ALA A 58 -5.30 -6.74 -0.46
C ALA A 58 -3.84 -7.16 -0.29
N CYS A 59 -3.51 -7.76 0.84
CA CYS A 59 -2.16 -8.18 1.21
C CYS A 59 -2.13 -9.70 1.32
N GLY A 60 -1.28 -10.32 0.50
CA GLY A 60 -0.94 -11.73 0.63
C GLY A 60 0.20 -11.95 1.62
N TRP A 61 0.81 -13.12 1.57
CA TRP A 61 1.97 -13.42 2.41
C TRP A 61 3.17 -12.53 2.06
N TRP A 62 3.46 -12.39 0.76
CA TRP A 62 4.66 -11.73 0.24
C TRP A 62 4.37 -10.72 -0.87
N HIS A 63 3.12 -10.33 -1.06
CA HIS A 63 2.72 -9.39 -2.11
C HIS A 63 1.56 -8.50 -1.66
N THR A 64 1.41 -7.38 -2.35
CA THR A 64 0.31 -6.41 -2.18
C THR A 64 -0.35 -6.18 -3.52
N LEU A 65 -1.68 -6.20 -3.55
CA LEU A 65 -2.49 -5.84 -4.70
C LEU A 65 -3.29 -4.57 -4.38
N LEU A 66 -3.31 -3.65 -5.34
CA LEU A 66 -4.08 -2.41 -5.27
C LEU A 66 -5.11 -2.40 -6.38
N LEU A 67 -6.34 -2.00 -6.06
CA LEU A 67 -7.35 -1.69 -7.05
C LEU A 67 -7.36 -0.19 -7.30
N ALA A 68 -7.08 0.19 -8.55
CA ALA A 68 -7.05 1.57 -9.00
C ALA A 68 -8.11 1.77 -10.09
N GLU A 69 -8.77 2.91 -10.05
CA GLU A 69 -9.54 3.42 -11.19
C GLU A 69 -8.61 4.27 -12.07
N SER A 70 -8.80 4.17 -13.39
CA SER A 70 -8.05 4.98 -14.36
C SER A 70 -8.42 6.45 -14.19
N PRO A 71 -7.46 7.39 -14.36
CA PRO A 71 -7.80 8.80 -14.48
C PRO A 71 -8.76 9.00 -15.66
N THR A 72 -9.84 9.74 -15.43
CA THR A 72 -10.73 10.27 -16.47
C THR A 72 -10.04 11.35 -17.30
#